data_AF-A0A5J4WNB3-F1
#
_entry.id   AF-A0A5J4WNB3-F1
#
_cell.length_a   1.000
_cell.length_b   1.000
_cell.length_c   1.000
_cell.angle_alpha   90.00
_cell.angle_beta   90.00
_cell.angle_gamma   90.00
#
_symmetry.space_group_name_H-M   'P 1'
#
loop_
_entity.id
_entity.type
_entity.pdbx_description
1 polymer ?
#
loop_
_entity_poly.entity_id
_entity_poly.type
_entity_poly.pdbx_seq_one_letter_code
_entity_poly.pdbx_strand_id
1 'polypeptide(L)'
;MYVSSRKWGGVDTEECGDVNSTCNSFEQAVLKQTTPDRTPTNLQCRQEIVYTYISVGEMHVNQPYRTEADIFMLGGATTDEISEATEGGSVYFDENGEMEFSDQGYWQIKKIGGVEYSSIKGLNRKVLFHSINIVLPTTKQTKYVLKLIGTKDYVDKGRNIYLMIVNCSFTQNSTLDKATNFSLLRTVPFLSLRMNISIFNFKGQNASIEIL
;
A
#
# COMPACT_ATOMS: atom_id res chain seq x y z
N MET A 1 -2.79 -9.30 8.92
CA MET A 1 -4.18 -9.43 8.47
C MET A 1 -4.20 -10.19 7.17
N TYR A 2 -4.79 -11.39 7.15
CA TYR A 2 -4.99 -12.17 5.93
C TYR A 2 -6.32 -11.79 5.27
N VAL A 3 -6.32 -11.64 3.95
CA VAL A 3 -7.49 -11.20 3.17
C VAL A 3 -7.67 -12.11 1.96
N SER A 4 -8.88 -12.62 1.77
CA SER A 4 -9.28 -13.41 0.61
C SER A 4 -10.68 -13.04 0.16
N SER A 5 -10.80 -12.52 -1.06
CA SER A 5 -12.07 -12.24 -1.74
C SER A 5 -12.67 -13.46 -2.43
N ARG A 6 -11.94 -14.59 -2.46
CA ARG A 6 -12.49 -15.87 -2.94
C ARG A 6 -13.32 -16.51 -1.84
N LYS A 7 -14.43 -17.15 -2.23
CA LYS A 7 -15.44 -17.81 -1.37
C LYS A 7 -14.91 -18.97 -0.49
N TRP A 8 -13.60 -19.17 -0.38
CA TRP A 8 -12.96 -20.29 0.33
C TRP A 8 -12.47 -19.94 1.75
N GLY A 9 -12.77 -18.75 2.29
CA GLY A 9 -12.41 -18.46 3.68
C GLY A 9 -12.52 -17.00 4.13
N GLY A 10 -12.94 -16.08 3.26
CA GLY A 10 -13.23 -14.71 3.62
C GLY A 10 -14.63 -14.57 4.18
N VAL A 11 -14.78 -14.28 5.47
CA VAL A 11 -16.05 -13.76 6.02
C VAL A 11 -15.72 -12.53 6.83
N ASP A 12 -16.34 -11.40 6.50
CA ASP A 12 -16.14 -10.15 7.24
C ASP A 12 -16.85 -10.25 8.60
N THR A 13 -16.15 -10.81 9.59
CA THR A 13 -16.59 -10.95 10.97
C THR A 13 -15.65 -10.19 11.92
N GLU A 14 -16.06 -10.09 13.19
CA GLU A 14 -15.19 -9.60 14.26
C GLU A 14 -13.94 -10.47 14.48
N GLU A 15 -13.91 -11.70 13.98
CA GLU A 15 -12.81 -12.65 14.19
C GLU A 15 -11.91 -12.83 12.95
N CYS A 16 -12.30 -12.34 11.77
CA CYS A 16 -11.48 -12.44 10.55
C CYS A 16 -10.07 -11.79 10.63
N GLY A 17 -9.18 -12.17 9.72
CA GLY A 17 -7.86 -11.58 9.55
C GLY A 17 -6.71 -12.48 10.01
N ASP A 18 -7.00 -13.68 10.48
CA ASP A 18 -6.02 -14.72 10.77
C ASP A 18 -5.89 -15.72 9.62
N VAL A 19 -4.95 -16.66 9.77
CA VAL A 19 -4.59 -17.66 8.73
C VAL A 19 -5.73 -18.65 8.43
N ASN A 20 -6.58 -18.94 9.42
CA ASN A 20 -7.70 -19.88 9.33
C ASN A 20 -9.04 -19.20 9.00
N SER A 21 -9.12 -17.89 9.23
CA SER A 21 -10.31 -17.06 9.09
C SER A 21 -9.90 -15.74 8.46
N THR A 22 -9.80 -15.71 7.13
CA THR A 22 -9.39 -14.49 6.41
C THR A 22 -10.52 -13.47 6.38
N CYS A 23 -10.20 -12.17 6.27
CA CYS A 23 -11.24 -11.19 5.94
C CYS A 23 -11.61 -11.28 4.46
N ASN A 24 -12.88 -11.08 4.13
CA ASN A 24 -13.35 -11.10 2.75
C ASN A 24 -12.95 -9.84 2.00
N SER A 25 -12.91 -8.70 2.69
CA SER A 25 -12.56 -7.40 2.11
C SER A 25 -11.32 -6.78 2.74
N PHE A 26 -10.56 -6.04 1.92
CA PHE A 26 -9.44 -5.24 2.40
C PHE A 26 -9.93 -4.11 3.33
N GLU A 27 -11.09 -3.52 3.04
CA GLU A 27 -11.74 -2.52 3.87
C GLU A 27 -11.97 -3.04 5.30
N GLN A 28 -12.56 -4.23 5.44
CA GLN A 28 -12.74 -4.85 6.75
C GLN A 28 -11.40 -5.11 7.45
N ALA A 29 -10.38 -5.57 6.71
CA ALA A 29 -9.06 -5.80 7.28
C ALA A 29 -8.40 -4.50 7.78
N VAL A 30 -8.70 -3.34 7.17
CA VAL A 30 -8.25 -2.02 7.63
C VAL A 30 -8.98 -1.58 8.89
N LEU A 31 -10.30 -1.79 8.98
CA LEU A 31 -11.09 -1.44 10.17
C LEU A 31 -10.64 -2.19 11.43
N LYS A 32 -9.98 -3.34 11.27
CA LYS A 32 -9.50 -4.18 12.37
C LYS A 32 -8.08 -3.87 12.85
N GLN A 33 -7.45 -2.81 12.31
CA GLN A 33 -6.21 -2.30 12.87
C GLN A 33 -6.43 -1.89 14.34
N THR A 34 -5.73 -2.54 15.27
CA THR A 34 -5.88 -2.29 16.71
C THR A 34 -4.96 -1.18 17.21
N THR A 35 -3.81 -1.01 16.57
CA THR A 35 -2.89 0.09 16.86
C THR A 35 -3.27 1.27 15.97
N PRO A 36 -3.60 2.44 16.51
CA PRO A 36 -3.92 3.62 15.70
C PRO A 36 -2.67 4.17 15.05
N ASP A 37 -2.84 4.76 13.88
CA ASP A 37 -1.82 5.44 13.10
C ASP A 37 -1.00 6.49 13.88
N ARG A 38 0.20 6.85 13.38
CA ARG A 38 1.01 7.91 14.01
C ARG A 38 0.30 9.25 14.00
N THR A 39 0.33 9.92 15.14
CA THR A 39 -0.18 11.27 15.38
C THR A 39 0.89 12.08 16.10
N PRO A 40 0.82 13.43 16.09
CA PRO A 40 1.80 14.26 16.79
C PRO A 40 2.02 13.88 18.27
N THR A 41 0.97 13.39 18.94
CA THR A 41 0.99 13.04 20.37
C THR A 41 1.64 11.69 20.67
N ASN A 42 1.69 10.77 19.69
CA ASN A 42 2.25 9.43 19.88
C ASN A 42 3.60 9.21 19.17
N LEU A 43 4.21 10.23 18.57
CA LEU A 43 5.51 10.13 17.87
C LEU A 43 6.66 9.68 18.77
N GLN A 44 6.62 10.03 20.06
CA GLN A 44 7.67 9.65 21.02
C GLN A 44 7.49 8.22 21.55
N CYS A 45 6.38 7.56 21.21
CA CYS A 45 6.18 6.18 21.58
C CYS A 45 7.19 5.30 20.85
N ARG A 46 7.99 4.55 21.60
CA ARG A 46 9.09 3.72 21.09
C ARG A 46 8.62 2.50 20.29
N GLN A 47 7.36 2.12 20.41
CA GLN A 47 6.81 0.98 19.69
C GLN A 47 6.60 1.33 18.23
N GLU A 48 7.16 0.54 17.32
CA GLU A 48 6.89 0.68 15.88
C GLU A 48 5.44 0.28 15.56
N ILE A 49 4.80 1.06 14.69
CA ILE A 49 3.48 0.76 14.16
C ILE A 49 3.65 0.02 12.85
N VAL A 50 3.22 -1.23 12.83
CA VAL A 50 3.40 -2.15 11.71
C VAL A 50 2.05 -2.63 11.23
N TYR A 51 1.77 -2.42 9.95
CA TYR A 51 0.61 -3.01 9.29
C TYR A 51 1.04 -3.98 8.21
N THR A 52 0.58 -5.23 8.34
CA THR A 52 0.87 -6.30 7.40
C THR A 52 -0.43 -6.86 6.86
N TYR A 53 -0.57 -6.83 5.54
CA TYR A 53 -1.67 -7.41 4.79
C TYR A 53 -1.16 -8.54 3.92
N ILE A 54 -1.78 -9.71 4.01
CA ILE A 54 -1.41 -10.89 3.23
C ILE A 54 -2.59 -11.25 2.34
N SER A 55 -2.37 -11.27 1.03
CA SER A 55 -3.36 -11.73 0.05
C SER A 55 -3.34 -13.26 -0.01
N VAL A 56 -4.49 -13.87 0.28
CA VAL A 56 -4.70 -15.31 0.16
C VAL A 56 -5.54 -15.56 -1.08
N GLY A 57 -4.89 -15.94 -2.18
CA GLY A 57 -5.54 -16.05 -3.48
C GLY A 57 -5.77 -14.68 -4.12
N GLU A 58 -6.81 -13.96 -3.69
CA GLU A 58 -7.19 -12.66 -4.29
C GLU A 58 -7.61 -11.64 -3.23
N MET A 59 -7.08 -10.42 -3.32
CA MET A 59 -7.43 -9.28 -2.49
C MET A 59 -7.83 -8.12 -3.41
N HIS A 60 -8.90 -7.40 -3.08
CA HIS A 60 -9.34 -6.22 -3.83
C HIS A 60 -9.11 -4.95 -3.01
N VAL A 61 -8.38 -4.01 -3.59
CA VAL A 61 -8.23 -2.64 -3.11
C VAL A 61 -9.21 -1.79 -3.88
N ASN A 62 -10.30 -1.41 -3.22
CA ASN A 62 -11.47 -0.77 -3.83
C ASN A 62 -11.65 0.70 -3.43
N GLN A 63 -10.72 1.24 -2.67
CA GLN A 63 -10.75 2.62 -2.20
C GLN A 63 -9.33 3.15 -2.02
N PRO A 64 -9.16 4.48 -1.98
CA PRO A 64 -7.89 5.08 -1.61
C PRO A 64 -7.47 4.67 -0.20
N TYR A 65 -6.24 4.19 -0.08
CA TYR A 65 -5.64 3.78 1.18
C TYR A 65 -4.44 4.65 1.51
N ARG A 66 -4.41 5.13 2.76
CA ARG A 66 -3.34 5.91 3.36
C ARG A 66 -3.10 5.37 4.75
N THR A 67 -1.86 5.49 5.22
CA THR A 67 -1.50 5.13 6.59
C THR A 67 -0.39 6.04 7.10
N GLU A 68 -0.38 6.21 8.43
CA GLU A 68 0.66 6.81 9.24
C GLU A 68 1.60 5.80 9.93
N ALA A 69 1.47 4.50 9.63
CA ALA A 69 2.36 3.45 10.12
C ALA A 69 3.83 3.67 9.75
N ASP A 70 4.71 3.16 10.61
CA ASP A 70 6.16 3.19 10.43
C ASP A 70 6.58 2.13 9.39
N ILE A 71 5.88 0.99 9.38
CA ILE A 71 6.10 -0.11 8.45
C ILE A 71 4.76 -0.55 7.85
N PHE A 72 4.66 -0.50 6.53
CA PHE A 72 3.56 -1.10 5.77
C PHE A 72 4.09 -2.27 4.93
N MET A 73 3.44 -3.42 5.03
CA MET A 73 3.75 -4.61 4.26
C MET A 73 2.49 -5.12 3.55
N LEU A 74 2.59 -5.33 2.25
CA LEU A 74 1.60 -6.06 1.45
C LEU A 74 2.28 -7.25 0.80
N GLY A 75 1.87 -8.44 1.22
CA GLY A 75 2.45 -9.71 0.85
C GLY A 75 1.45 -10.68 0.24
N GLY A 76 1.97 -11.72 -0.39
CA GLY A 76 1.21 -12.88 -0.83
C GLY A 76 1.43 -14.06 0.08
N ALA A 77 0.37 -14.81 0.39
CA ALA A 77 0.52 -16.07 1.10
C ALA A 77 1.26 -17.09 0.23
N THR A 78 2.08 -17.93 0.85
CA THR A 78 2.70 -19.09 0.20
C THR A 78 1.87 -20.35 0.45
N THR A 79 2.06 -21.38 -0.37
CA THR A 79 1.42 -22.68 -0.13
C THR A 79 1.91 -23.37 1.14
N ASP A 80 3.11 -23.00 1.62
CA ASP A 80 3.66 -23.49 2.88
C ASP A 80 2.96 -22.85 4.10
N GLU A 81 2.49 -21.61 3.96
CA GLU A 81 1.77 -20.87 5.00
C GLU A 81 0.28 -21.25 5.03
N ILE A 82 -0.34 -21.37 3.86
CA ILE A 82 -1.74 -21.76 3.68
C ILE A 82 -1.81 -22.71 2.48
N SER A 83 -2.17 -23.97 2.72
CA SER A 83 -2.21 -25.02 1.69
C SER A 83 -3.10 -24.69 0.49
N GLU A 84 -4.16 -23.93 0.72
CA GLU A 84 -5.16 -23.51 -0.24
C GLU A 84 -4.79 -22.19 -0.96
N ALA A 85 -3.69 -21.54 -0.56
CA ALA A 85 -3.25 -20.31 -1.19
C ALA A 85 -2.80 -20.56 -2.63
N THR A 86 -3.04 -19.57 -3.49
CA THR A 86 -2.27 -19.44 -4.72
C THR A 86 -0.92 -18.84 -4.35
N GLU A 87 0.17 -19.46 -4.80
CA GLU A 87 1.53 -18.98 -4.50
C GLU A 87 1.68 -17.49 -4.83
N GLY A 88 1.94 -16.69 -3.79
CA GLY A 88 2.09 -15.24 -3.88
C GLY A 88 0.78 -14.44 -3.98
N GLY A 89 -0.38 -15.06 -4.11
CA GLY A 89 -1.66 -14.34 -4.18
C GLY A 89 -1.73 -13.26 -5.28
N SER A 90 -2.85 -12.55 -5.32
CA SER A 90 -3.09 -11.46 -6.26
C SER A 90 -3.75 -10.28 -5.56
N VAL A 91 -3.35 -9.07 -5.94
CA VAL A 91 -3.93 -7.82 -5.43
C VAL A 91 -4.50 -7.04 -6.60
N TYR A 92 -5.82 -7.00 -6.66
CA TYR A 92 -6.58 -6.28 -7.67
C TYR A 92 -6.85 -4.86 -7.19
N PHE A 93 -6.40 -3.89 -7.96
CA PHE A 93 -6.83 -2.51 -7.81
C PHE A 93 -8.01 -2.26 -8.75
N ASP A 94 -9.10 -1.73 -8.21
CA ASP A 94 -10.22 -1.29 -9.06
C ASP A 94 -10.07 0.18 -9.46
N GLU A 95 -11.13 0.74 -10.07
CA GLU A 95 -11.18 2.14 -10.49
C GLU A 95 -10.98 3.14 -9.34
N ASN A 96 -11.27 2.77 -8.09
CA ASN A 96 -11.14 3.64 -6.92
C ASN A 96 -9.92 3.27 -6.06
N GLY A 97 -9.38 2.06 -6.20
CA GLY A 97 -8.22 1.57 -5.45
C GLY A 97 -6.92 2.30 -5.76
N GLU A 98 -6.33 2.91 -4.75
CA GLU A 98 -4.98 3.49 -4.82
C GLU A 98 -4.32 3.43 -3.43
N MET A 99 -2.99 3.44 -3.38
CA MET A 99 -2.23 3.54 -2.14
C MET A 99 -1.28 4.73 -2.22
N GLU A 100 -1.35 5.62 -1.23
CA GLU A 100 -0.52 6.82 -1.19
C GLU A 100 0.40 6.86 0.05
N PHE A 101 1.67 7.16 -0.17
CA PHE A 101 2.67 7.33 0.88
C PHE A 101 3.39 8.66 0.70
N SER A 102 3.47 9.47 1.76
CA SER A 102 4.05 10.83 1.70
C SER A 102 5.27 10.98 2.60
N ASP A 103 6.21 11.83 2.18
CA ASP A 103 7.39 12.22 2.97
C ASP A 103 7.03 13.24 4.06
N GLN A 104 5.76 13.62 4.16
CA GLN A 104 5.16 14.28 5.30
C GLN A 104 4.06 13.39 5.89
N GLY A 105 3.90 13.47 7.21
CA GLY A 105 2.74 12.93 7.89
C GLY A 105 1.49 13.71 7.48
N TYR A 106 0.36 13.03 7.35
CA TYR A 106 -0.92 13.66 7.06
C TYR A 106 -1.27 14.77 8.07
N TRP A 107 -0.91 14.57 9.34
CA TRP A 107 -1.04 15.57 10.41
C TRP A 107 -0.08 16.76 10.29
N GLN A 108 0.99 16.66 9.51
CA GLN A 108 1.85 17.80 9.15
C GLN A 108 1.18 18.67 8.08
N ILE A 109 0.50 18.02 7.13
CA ILE A 109 -0.14 18.67 5.98
C ILE A 109 -1.49 19.27 6.38
N LYS A 110 -2.33 18.48 7.06
CA LYS A 110 -3.63 18.92 7.54
C LYS A 110 -3.46 19.50 8.93
N LYS A 111 -3.88 20.76 9.12
CA LYS A 111 -3.98 21.40 10.44
C LYS A 111 -5.01 20.67 11.30
N ILE A 112 -4.62 19.59 11.97
CA ILE A 112 -5.51 18.81 12.83
C ILE A 112 -5.82 19.65 14.07
N GLY A 113 -7.11 19.88 14.35
CA GLY A 113 -7.55 20.71 15.47
C GLY A 113 -7.16 22.19 15.34
N GLY A 114 -6.87 22.68 14.13
CA GLY A 114 -6.42 24.06 13.88
C GLY A 114 -4.96 24.31 14.25
N VAL A 115 -4.24 23.30 14.73
CA VAL A 115 -2.83 23.40 15.12
C VAL A 115 -1.95 23.03 13.93
N GLU A 116 -0.87 23.78 13.74
CA GLU A 116 0.13 23.52 12.71
C GLU A 116 1.27 22.66 13.27
N TYR A 117 1.49 21.50 12.68
CA TYR A 117 2.52 20.55 13.09
C TYR A 117 3.66 20.41 12.06
N SER A 118 3.74 21.34 11.11
CA SER A 118 4.77 21.39 10.06
C SER A 118 6.21 21.40 10.62
N SER A 119 6.38 21.88 11.86
CA SER A 119 7.66 21.98 12.56
C SER A 119 8.12 20.68 13.25
N ILE A 120 7.25 19.69 13.41
CA ILE A 120 7.56 18.41 14.07
C ILE A 120 8.09 17.43 13.04
N LYS A 121 9.21 16.77 13.32
CA LYS A 121 9.79 15.80 12.38
C LYS A 121 8.97 14.51 12.33
N GLY A 122 8.58 14.08 11.12
CA GLY A 122 7.95 12.78 10.89
C GLY A 122 8.91 11.61 11.10
N LEU A 123 8.38 10.45 11.49
CA LEU A 123 9.15 9.21 11.61
C LEU A 123 9.35 8.56 10.23
N ASN A 124 10.53 7.99 10.00
CA ASN A 124 10.84 7.29 8.75
C ASN A 124 9.87 6.14 8.51
N ARG A 125 9.56 5.90 7.24
CA ARG A 125 8.62 4.88 6.80
C ARG A 125 9.28 3.85 5.90
N LYS A 126 8.93 2.58 6.13
CA LYS A 126 9.20 1.47 5.21
C LYS A 126 7.89 1.00 4.59
N VAL A 127 7.90 0.81 3.27
CA VAL A 127 6.78 0.30 2.49
C VAL A 127 7.30 -0.88 1.70
N LEU A 128 6.75 -2.07 1.93
CA LEU A 128 7.17 -3.30 1.28
C LEU A 128 5.99 -3.93 0.55
N PHE A 129 6.17 -4.17 -0.74
CA PHE A 129 5.35 -5.09 -1.53
C PHE A 129 6.21 -6.30 -1.83
N HIS A 130 5.74 -7.51 -1.49
CA HIS A 130 6.52 -8.70 -1.74
C HIS A 130 5.69 -9.90 -2.18
N SER A 131 6.24 -10.67 -3.12
CA SER A 131 5.66 -11.94 -3.56
C SER A 131 4.19 -11.83 -3.93
N ILE A 132 3.77 -10.78 -4.63
CA ILE A 132 2.38 -10.60 -5.09
C ILE A 132 2.29 -10.38 -6.58
N ASN A 133 1.18 -10.84 -7.16
CA ASN A 133 0.76 -10.37 -8.48
C ASN A 133 -0.14 -9.13 -8.34
N ILE A 134 0.34 -7.97 -8.79
CA ILE A 134 -0.42 -6.73 -8.81
C ILE A 134 -1.24 -6.68 -10.09
N VAL A 135 -2.56 -6.64 -9.96
CA VAL A 135 -3.49 -6.57 -11.08
C VAL A 135 -4.09 -5.17 -11.17
N LEU A 136 -3.89 -4.53 -12.31
CA LEU A 136 -4.42 -3.20 -12.55
C LEU A 136 -5.82 -3.18 -13.14
N PRO A 137 -6.56 -2.08 -12.88
CA PRO A 137 -7.81 -1.83 -13.56
C PRO A 137 -7.55 -1.47 -15.04
N THR A 138 -8.55 -1.74 -15.87
CA THR A 138 -8.58 -1.36 -17.28
C THR A 138 -8.96 0.10 -17.49
N THR A 139 -9.82 0.61 -16.62
CA THR A 139 -10.38 1.96 -16.67
C THR A 139 -10.20 2.63 -15.32
N LYS A 140 -9.46 3.74 -15.29
CA LYS A 140 -9.32 4.62 -14.13
C LYS A 140 -9.00 6.04 -14.58
N GLN A 141 -9.57 7.03 -13.91
CA GLN A 141 -9.30 8.43 -14.20
C GLN A 141 -7.85 8.80 -13.85
N THR A 142 -7.39 8.37 -12.68
CA THR A 142 -5.97 8.44 -12.29
C THR A 142 -5.25 7.22 -12.85
N LYS A 143 -4.27 7.43 -13.73
CA LYS A 143 -3.53 6.34 -14.38
C LYS A 143 -2.42 5.78 -13.48
N TYR A 144 -2.68 5.63 -12.18
CA TYR A 144 -1.74 5.04 -11.22
C TYR A 144 -2.45 4.30 -10.07
N VAL A 145 -1.75 3.35 -9.42
CA VAL A 145 -2.24 2.65 -8.20
C VAL A 145 -1.36 2.90 -6.99
N LEU A 146 -0.05 3.09 -7.18
CA LEU A 146 0.86 3.48 -6.11
C LEU A 146 1.32 4.92 -6.34
N LYS A 147 1.27 5.71 -5.28
CA LYS A 147 1.67 7.11 -5.32
C LYS A 147 2.62 7.44 -4.18
N LEU A 148 3.77 8.02 -4.54
CA LEU A 148 4.67 8.63 -3.59
C LEU A 148 4.55 10.15 -3.66
N ILE A 149 4.33 10.78 -2.50
CA ILE A 149 4.10 12.23 -2.41
C ILE A 149 5.30 12.89 -1.73
N GLY A 150 6.09 13.62 -2.52
CA GLY A 150 7.32 14.28 -2.08
C GLY A 150 7.17 15.79 -1.95
N THR A 151 7.92 16.39 -1.04
CA THR A 151 7.96 17.84 -0.87
C THR A 151 9.22 18.47 -1.45
N LYS A 152 9.04 19.61 -2.13
CA LYS A 152 10.13 20.35 -2.82
C LYS A 152 11.14 20.94 -1.84
N ASP A 153 10.60 21.56 -0.80
CA ASP A 153 11.39 22.28 0.16
C ASP A 153 12.01 21.26 1.11
N TYR A 154 13.32 21.38 1.34
CA TYR A 154 14.06 20.64 2.34
C TYR A 154 13.63 21.07 3.75
N VAL A 155 12.34 20.96 4.06
CA VAL A 155 11.82 21.13 5.40
C VAL A 155 12.39 19.97 6.17
N ASP A 156 13.42 20.18 7.00
CA ASP A 156 14.11 19.15 7.83
C ASP A 156 13.19 18.24 8.66
N LYS A 157 11.89 18.56 8.65
CA LYS A 157 10.81 17.94 9.41
C LYS A 157 10.02 16.88 8.63
N GLY A 158 10.29 16.65 7.34
CA GLY A 158 9.76 15.46 6.67
C GLY A 158 10.47 14.18 7.10
N ARG A 159 9.99 13.05 6.57
CA ARG A 159 10.47 11.69 6.86
C ARG A 159 11.06 11.03 5.62
N ASN A 160 11.97 10.09 5.83
CA ASN A 160 12.43 9.22 4.75
C ASN A 160 11.36 8.17 4.44
N ILE A 161 11.15 7.89 3.16
CA ILE A 161 10.34 6.77 2.68
C ILE A 161 11.26 5.78 1.99
N TYR A 162 11.18 4.53 2.40
CA TYR A 162 11.85 3.41 1.76
C TYR A 162 10.79 2.51 1.14
N LEU A 163 10.59 2.61 -0.17
CA LEU A 163 9.71 1.74 -0.95
C LEU A 163 10.51 0.56 -1.52
N MET A 164 10.10 -0.65 -1.19
CA MET A 164 10.68 -1.88 -1.69
C MET A 164 9.60 -2.72 -2.39
N ILE A 165 9.85 -3.11 -3.63
CA ILE A 165 9.01 -4.04 -4.40
C ILE A 165 9.87 -5.25 -4.75
N VAL A 166 9.52 -6.42 -4.22
CA VAL A 166 10.38 -7.61 -4.26
C VAL A 166 9.60 -8.83 -4.73
N ASN A 167 10.09 -9.52 -5.77
CA ASN A 167 9.46 -10.74 -6.29
C ASN A 167 7.98 -10.53 -6.69
N CYS A 168 7.60 -9.32 -7.10
CA CYS A 168 6.25 -9.04 -7.55
C CYS A 168 6.13 -9.20 -9.06
N SER A 169 4.98 -9.69 -9.51
CA SER A 169 4.56 -9.57 -10.90
C SER A 169 3.49 -8.51 -11.03
N PHE A 170 3.28 -8.10 -12.27
CA PHE A 170 2.31 -7.09 -12.60
C PHE A 170 1.59 -7.48 -13.89
N THR A 171 0.27 -7.36 -13.87
CA THR A 171 -0.59 -7.60 -15.02
C THR A 171 -1.67 -6.54 -15.13
N GLN A 172 -1.99 -6.12 -16.35
CA GLN A 172 -3.18 -5.33 -16.62
C GLN A 172 -4.22 -6.25 -17.25
N ASN A 173 -5.45 -6.26 -16.72
CA ASN A 173 -6.52 -7.11 -17.22
C ASN A 173 -7.18 -6.51 -18.49
N SER A 174 -6.37 -6.09 -19.48
CA SER A 174 -6.84 -5.43 -20.70
C SER A 174 -6.74 -6.36 -21.92
N THR A 175 -7.76 -6.31 -22.78
CA THR A 175 -7.68 -6.81 -24.15
C THR A 175 -6.90 -5.80 -25.00
N LEU A 176 -6.20 -6.23 -26.07
CA LEU A 176 -5.30 -5.40 -26.88
C LEU A 176 -5.94 -4.09 -27.38
N ASP A 177 -7.25 -4.10 -27.62
CA ASP A 177 -8.08 -2.99 -28.09
C ASP A 177 -8.44 -1.96 -27.00
N LYS A 178 -8.22 -2.28 -25.72
CA LYS A 178 -8.51 -1.43 -24.55
C LYS A 178 -7.27 -1.15 -23.69
N ALA A 179 -6.08 -1.41 -24.21
CA ALA A 179 -4.84 -1.16 -23.50
C ALA A 179 -4.69 0.33 -23.18
N THR A 180 -4.76 0.68 -21.90
CA THR A 180 -4.53 2.04 -21.41
C THR A 180 -3.17 2.09 -20.73
N ASN A 181 -2.35 3.08 -21.09
CA ASN A 181 -1.10 3.34 -20.38
C ASN A 181 -1.43 3.62 -18.91
N PHE A 182 -0.97 2.74 -18.03
CA PHE A 182 -1.19 2.83 -16.61
C PHE A 182 0.12 2.64 -15.87
N SER A 183 0.42 3.58 -14.97
CA SER A 183 1.65 3.59 -14.19
C SER A 183 1.45 2.78 -12.91
N LEU A 184 2.29 1.78 -12.65
CA LEU A 184 2.27 1.09 -11.35
C LEU A 184 2.52 2.09 -10.22
N LEU A 185 3.55 2.91 -10.41
CA LEU A 185 4.06 3.86 -9.44
C LEU A 185 4.13 5.26 -10.08
N ARG A 186 3.67 6.25 -9.34
CA ARG A 186 3.80 7.68 -9.68
C ARG A 186 4.39 8.46 -8.51
N THR A 187 5.39 9.30 -8.78
CA THR A 187 5.90 10.30 -7.83
C THR A 187 5.28 11.66 -8.11
N VAL A 188 4.79 12.37 -7.08
CA VAL A 188 4.24 13.73 -7.24
C VAL A 188 4.49 14.62 -6.03
N PRO A 189 4.49 15.94 -6.19
CA PRO A 189 4.93 16.66 -7.38
C PRO A 189 6.42 16.45 -7.69
N PHE A 190 7.21 15.90 -6.76
CA PHE A 190 8.64 15.66 -6.93
C PHE A 190 9.06 14.32 -6.33
N LEU A 191 10.07 13.68 -6.91
CA LEU A 191 10.89 12.70 -6.21
C LEU A 191 11.84 13.43 -5.25
N SER A 192 11.62 13.32 -3.94
CA SER A 192 12.48 13.97 -2.95
C SER A 192 13.71 13.11 -2.61
N LEU A 193 14.80 13.73 -2.16
CA LEU A 193 16.00 13.02 -1.67
C LEU A 193 15.73 12.12 -0.44
N ARG A 194 14.52 12.19 0.12
CA ARG A 194 14.05 11.35 1.22
C ARG A 194 13.40 10.06 0.75
N MET A 195 13.16 9.92 -0.54
CA MET A 195 12.53 8.74 -1.13
C MET A 195 13.60 7.83 -1.71
N ASN A 196 13.62 6.61 -1.20
CA ASN A 196 14.45 5.53 -1.71
C ASN A 196 13.51 4.47 -2.27
N ILE A 197 13.59 4.22 -3.58
CA ILE A 197 12.78 3.23 -4.28
C ILE A 197 13.71 2.11 -4.71
N SER A 198 13.37 0.87 -4.37
CA SER A 198 14.13 -0.31 -4.76
C SER A 198 13.19 -1.38 -5.31
N ILE A 199 13.51 -1.89 -6.50
CA ILE A 199 12.68 -2.87 -7.21
C ILE A 199 13.57 -4.05 -7.58
N PHE A 200 13.23 -5.24 -7.09
CA PHE A 200 14.00 -6.46 -7.27
C PHE A 200 13.11 -7.60 -7.78
N ASN A 201 13.61 -8.37 -8.75
CA ASN A 201 12.91 -9.52 -9.34
C ASN A 201 11.47 -9.19 -9.78
N PHE A 202 11.30 -8.04 -10.42
CA PHE A 202 10.00 -7.54 -10.86
C PHE A 202 9.71 -7.95 -12.30
N LYS A 203 8.50 -8.46 -12.56
CA LYS A 203 8.02 -8.81 -13.91
C LYS A 203 6.78 -7.98 -14.24
N GLY A 204 6.85 -7.15 -15.27
CA GLY A 204 5.70 -6.37 -15.74
C GLY A 204 5.32 -6.68 -17.18
N GLN A 205 4.01 -6.72 -17.45
CA GLN A 205 3.45 -6.75 -18.80
C GLN A 205 2.47 -5.58 -18.96
N ASN A 206 2.60 -4.82 -20.06
CA ASN A 206 1.71 -3.69 -20.41
C ASN A 206 1.58 -2.60 -19.31
N ALA A 207 2.69 -2.21 -18.69
CA ALA A 207 2.73 -1.08 -17.76
C ALA A 207 3.99 -0.26 -17.78
N SER A 208 3.86 0.95 -17.23
CA SER A 208 4.94 1.90 -17.00
C SER A 208 5.23 2.08 -15.51
N ILE A 209 6.45 2.51 -15.22
CA ILE A 209 6.81 3.17 -13.97
C ILE A 209 7.10 4.61 -14.35
N GLU A 210 6.38 5.55 -13.76
CA GLU A 210 6.47 6.97 -14.11
C GLU A 210 7.09 7.74 -12.95
N ILE A 211 8.36 8.12 -13.12
CA ILE A 211 9.11 8.94 -12.18
C ILE A 211 9.26 10.31 -12.85
N LEU A 212 8.47 11.28 -12.39
CA LEU A 212 8.48 12.69 -12.83
C LEU A 212 9.36 13.54 -11.91
#